data_AF-T1DIZ3-F1
#
_entry.id   AF-T1DIZ3-F1
#
_cell.length_a   1.000
_cell.length_b   1.000
_cell.length_c   1.000
_cell.angle_alpha   90.00
_cell.angle_beta   90.00
_cell.angle_gamma   90.00
#
_symmetry.space_group_name_H-M   'P 1'
#
loop_
_entity.id
_entity.type
_entity.pdbx_description
1 polymer ?
#
loop_
_entity_poly.entity_id
_entity_poly.type
_entity_poly.pdbx_seq_one_letter_code
_entity_poly.pdbx_strand_id
1 'polypeptide(L)'
;ARYVNNLISVITNDTSVHQTSQMVVEDVLESWRMILVFLACSMIASLILITMLRWIAKPLVWVSIIGVITALSYGVYYSYTEYRKISANPVAAHVNVSPNLSSLVSSWFKSDRTWLWILIVLSIVLVVLLLVVLVLRKRIVIAIALIKEGSKAVSASFSTVFFPIVPWILQAGVIVFSVVVLLFLASIGDPVYRVSGLNSSKACVCSNGYTEGDICDPGVFNEQCRDVTVGTFEQARCVDAACHFQNVNTPTIVGYFHAVNVLGFFWCVCFVSAFSEMVLAFTFATWYWTRPKARLPFFVLTRG
;
A
#
# COMPACT_ATOMS: atom_id res chain seq x y z
N ALA A 1 -0.65 -12.06 -21.09
CA ALA A 1 0.47 -11.42 -21.81
C ALA A 1 -0.02 -10.49 -22.93
N ARG A 2 -0.57 -10.98 -24.06
CA ARG A 2 -0.99 -10.13 -25.19
C ARG A 2 -2.00 -9.02 -24.87
N TYR A 3 -2.96 -9.26 -23.99
CA TYR A 3 -3.97 -8.27 -23.59
C TYR A 3 -3.44 -7.20 -22.63
N VAL A 4 -2.46 -7.54 -21.78
CA VAL A 4 -1.78 -6.59 -20.89
C VAL A 4 -0.90 -5.64 -21.72
N ASN A 5 -0.30 -6.15 -22.80
CA ASN A 5 0.58 -5.40 -23.68
C ASN A 5 -0.14 -4.32 -24.51
N ASN A 6 -1.42 -4.53 -24.88
CA ASN A 6 -2.20 -3.55 -25.64
C ASN A 6 -2.88 -2.47 -24.76
N LEU A 7 -2.89 -2.65 -23.44
CA LEU A 7 -3.64 -1.77 -22.54
C LEU A 7 -2.75 -0.64 -21.96
N ILE A 8 -1.45 -0.88 -21.84
CA ILE A 8 -0.54 0.10 -21.26
C ILE A 8 -0.22 1.22 -22.27
N SER A 9 -0.48 0.98 -23.55
CA SER A 9 -0.40 1.99 -24.60
C SER A 9 -1.59 2.95 -24.55
N VAL A 10 -2.70 2.52 -23.94
CA VAL A 10 -3.93 3.30 -23.79
C VAL A 10 -3.89 4.21 -22.56
N ILE A 11 -3.22 3.79 -21.47
CA ILE A 11 -3.20 4.52 -20.19
C ILE A 11 -2.07 5.55 -20.13
N THR A 12 -0.96 5.33 -20.86
CA THR A 12 0.22 6.18 -20.79
C THR A 12 0.78 6.40 -22.17
N ASN A 13 0.79 7.66 -22.62
CA ASN A 13 1.47 8.14 -23.83
C ASN A 13 3.01 8.12 -23.66
N ASP A 14 3.52 7.15 -22.90
CA ASP A 14 4.86 7.10 -22.36
C ASP A 14 5.34 5.63 -22.33
N THR A 15 6.32 5.33 -23.17
CA THR A 15 6.93 4.00 -23.35
C THR A 15 7.63 3.49 -22.07
N SER A 16 7.83 4.36 -21.08
CA SER A 16 8.41 4.06 -19.77
C SER A 16 7.51 3.17 -18.88
N VAL A 17 6.19 3.28 -18.98
CA VAL A 17 5.25 2.51 -18.13
C VAL A 17 5.07 1.07 -18.64
N HIS A 18 5.16 0.86 -19.96
CA HIS A 18 5.22 -0.48 -20.55
C HIS A 18 6.40 -1.28 -20.02
N GLN A 19 7.58 -0.66 -20.00
CA GLN A 19 8.79 -1.28 -19.46
C GLN A 19 8.63 -1.56 -17.97
N THR A 20 8.13 -0.58 -17.20
CA THR A 20 7.94 -0.71 -15.74
C THR A 20 6.94 -1.81 -15.37
N SER A 21 5.84 -1.95 -16.09
CA SER A 21 4.83 -2.99 -15.82
C SER A 21 5.30 -4.41 -16.14
N GLN A 22 6.06 -4.58 -17.22
CA GLN A 22 6.61 -5.88 -17.60
C GLN A 22 7.70 -6.28 -16.61
N MET A 23 8.55 -5.34 -16.19
CA MET A 23 9.52 -5.54 -15.12
C MET A 23 8.84 -5.99 -13.82
N VAL A 24 7.73 -5.35 -13.40
CA VAL A 24 7.01 -5.75 -12.17
C VAL A 24 6.41 -7.15 -12.26
N VAL A 25 5.82 -7.53 -13.40
CA VAL A 25 5.24 -8.88 -13.55
C VAL A 25 6.33 -9.94 -13.61
N GLU A 26 7.44 -9.66 -14.27
CA GLU A 26 8.60 -10.54 -14.34
C GLU A 26 9.25 -10.71 -12.96
N ASP A 27 9.41 -9.62 -12.21
CA ASP A 27 9.90 -9.63 -10.83
C ASP A 27 9.02 -10.49 -9.91
N VAL A 28 7.69 -10.40 -10.05
CA VAL A 28 6.74 -11.21 -9.26
C VAL A 28 6.79 -12.69 -9.67
N LEU A 29 6.88 -12.99 -10.96
CA LEU A 29 6.96 -14.38 -11.47
C LEU A 29 8.29 -15.05 -11.14
N GLU A 30 9.37 -14.29 -11.01
CA GLU A 30 10.67 -14.82 -10.58
C GLU A 30 10.69 -15.03 -9.04
N SER A 31 10.14 -14.06 -8.29
CA SER A 31 10.22 -14.07 -6.82
C SER A 31 9.08 -14.79 -6.10
N TRP A 32 8.05 -15.31 -6.78
CA TRP A 32 6.86 -15.88 -6.14
C TRP A 32 7.17 -16.98 -5.10
N ARG A 33 8.19 -17.82 -5.35
CA ARG A 33 8.61 -18.88 -4.42
C ARG A 33 9.26 -18.28 -3.17
N MET A 34 10.09 -17.25 -3.33
CA MET A 34 10.73 -16.56 -2.21
C MET A 34 9.70 -15.80 -1.37
N ILE A 35 8.74 -15.12 -2.00
CA ILE A 35 7.63 -14.45 -1.32
C ILE A 35 6.83 -15.46 -0.47
N LEU A 36 6.49 -16.63 -1.06
CA LEU A 36 5.76 -17.68 -0.36
C LEU A 36 6.57 -18.22 0.84
N VAL A 37 7.88 -18.40 0.68
CA VAL A 37 8.76 -18.82 1.78
C VAL A 37 8.81 -17.78 2.89
N PHE A 38 9.01 -16.49 2.60
CA PHE A 38 9.00 -15.44 3.63
C PHE A 38 7.65 -15.35 4.34
N LEU A 39 6.54 -15.52 3.61
CA LEU A 39 5.20 -15.52 4.17
C LEU A 39 4.98 -16.72 5.10
N ALA A 40 5.42 -17.91 4.69
CA ALA A 40 5.36 -19.11 5.52
C ALA A 40 6.25 -18.98 6.77
N CYS A 41 7.47 -18.46 6.64
CA CYS A 41 8.37 -18.19 7.75
C CYS A 41 7.77 -17.16 8.73
N SER A 42 7.17 -16.09 8.22
CA SER A 42 6.48 -15.08 9.03
C SER A 42 5.30 -15.69 9.80
N MET A 43 4.50 -16.54 9.14
CA MET A 43 3.42 -17.27 9.79
C MET A 43 3.94 -18.17 10.92
N ILE A 44 5.00 -18.95 10.67
CA ILE A 44 5.61 -19.80 11.70
C ILE A 44 6.16 -18.95 12.86
N ALA A 45 6.85 -17.86 12.56
CA ALA A 45 7.37 -16.92 13.56
C ALA A 45 6.23 -16.32 14.42
N SER A 46 5.09 -15.97 13.81
CA SER A 46 3.92 -15.48 14.52
C SER A 46 3.32 -16.54 15.45
N LEU A 47 3.31 -17.82 15.05
CA LEU A 47 2.85 -18.93 15.90
C LEU A 47 3.81 -19.18 17.06
N ILE A 48 5.12 -19.09 16.80
CA ILE A 48 6.15 -19.15 17.84
C ILE A 48 5.95 -17.99 18.83
N LEU A 49 5.67 -16.78 18.35
CA LEU A 49 5.42 -15.62 19.20
C LEU A 49 4.14 -15.80 20.04
N ILE A 50 3.03 -16.28 19.46
CA ILE A 50 1.78 -16.53 20.18
C ILE A 50 1.97 -17.62 21.25
N THR A 51 2.75 -18.66 20.97
CA THR A 51 3.06 -19.71 21.94
C THR A 51 4.02 -19.22 23.03
N MET A 52 5.04 -18.44 22.67
CA MET A 52 5.97 -17.77 23.60
C MET A 52 5.27 -16.79 24.55
N LEU A 53 4.28 -16.05 24.06
CA LEU A 53 3.48 -15.12 24.88
C LEU A 53 2.81 -15.83 26.06
N ARG A 54 2.58 -17.15 26.00
CA ARG A 54 2.07 -17.92 27.14
C ARG A 54 2.96 -17.84 28.38
N TRP A 55 4.28 -17.87 28.18
CA TRP A 55 5.27 -17.90 29.26
C TRP A 55 5.78 -16.49 29.57
N ILE A 56 5.83 -15.62 28.57
CA ILE A 56 6.48 -14.30 28.67
C ILE A 56 5.46 -13.15 28.77
N ALA A 57 4.13 -13.37 28.68
CA ALA A 57 3.15 -12.26 28.71
C ALA A 57 3.28 -11.34 29.95
N LYS A 58 3.50 -11.91 31.15
CA LYS A 58 3.72 -11.13 32.37
C LYS A 58 4.98 -10.25 32.27
N PRO A 59 6.19 -10.82 32.08
CA PRO A 59 7.40 -10.01 31.98
C PRO A 59 7.38 -9.07 30.78
N LEU A 60 6.84 -9.47 29.62
CA LEU A 60 6.77 -8.65 28.41
C LEU A 60 6.02 -7.34 28.64
N VAL A 61 4.84 -7.39 29.27
CA VAL A 61 4.05 -6.18 29.56
C VAL A 61 4.76 -5.28 30.57
N TRP A 62 5.35 -5.84 31.64
CA TRP A 62 6.09 -5.05 32.62
C TRP A 62 7.36 -4.42 32.05
N VAL A 63 8.12 -5.16 31.24
CA VAL A 63 9.31 -4.64 30.55
C VAL A 63 8.93 -3.54 29.57
N SER A 64 7.82 -3.68 28.84
CA SER A 64 7.30 -2.61 27.96
C SER A 64 6.93 -1.34 28.75
N ILE A 65 6.18 -1.47 29.85
CA ILE A 65 5.78 -0.34 30.69
C ILE A 65 7.02 0.36 31.26
N ILE A 66 7.95 -0.41 31.85
CA ILE A 66 9.20 0.12 32.40
C ILE A 66 10.01 0.79 31.28
N GLY A 67 10.11 0.16 30.10
CA GLY A 67 10.85 0.66 28.95
C GLY A 67 10.32 2.00 28.44
N VAL A 68 9.00 2.19 28.39
CA VAL A 68 8.42 3.47 28.00
C VAL A 68 8.66 4.54 29.06
N ILE A 69 8.55 4.21 30.35
CA ILE A 69 8.84 5.13 31.45
C ILE A 69 10.32 5.54 31.46
N THR A 70 11.24 4.59 31.25
CA THR A 70 12.68 4.88 31.17
C THR A 70 13.02 5.71 29.95
N ALA A 71 12.44 5.42 28.78
CA ALA A 71 12.63 6.22 27.57
C ALA A 71 12.14 7.67 27.75
N LEU A 72 10.95 7.87 28.32
CA LEU A 72 10.40 9.20 28.57
C LEU A 72 11.19 9.97 29.63
N SER A 73 11.56 9.34 30.74
CA SER A 73 12.39 9.96 31.77
C SER A 73 13.79 10.32 31.25
N TYR A 74 14.39 9.48 30.40
CA TYR A 74 15.63 9.81 29.70
C TYR A 74 15.44 11.00 28.75
N GLY A 75 14.31 11.08 28.02
CA GLY A 75 13.97 12.24 27.20
C GLY A 75 13.85 13.54 27.99
N VAL A 76 13.23 13.51 29.17
CA VAL A 76 13.16 14.67 30.09
C VAL A 76 14.55 15.05 30.60
N TYR A 77 15.36 14.07 31.00
CA TYR A 77 16.74 14.33 31.43
C TYR A 77 17.58 14.96 30.31
N TYR A 78 17.55 14.37 29.11
CA TYR A 78 18.29 14.86 27.96
C TYR A 78 17.87 16.29 27.58
N SER A 79 16.56 16.54 27.48
CA SER A 79 16.03 17.88 27.18
C SER A 79 16.39 18.91 28.25
N TYR A 80 16.39 18.54 29.53
CA TYR A 80 16.84 19.41 30.61
C TYR A 80 18.33 19.74 30.50
N THR A 81 19.18 18.76 30.17
CA THR A 81 20.63 18.98 30.02
C THR A 81 20.93 19.91 28.84
N GLU A 82 20.26 19.76 27.72
CA GLU A 82 20.45 20.62 26.54
C GLU A 82 19.88 22.04 26.77
N TYR A 83 18.69 22.16 27.37
CA TYR A 83 18.15 23.45 27.79
C TYR A 83 19.14 24.22 28.65
N ARG A 84 19.73 23.55 29.66
CA ARG A 84 20.73 24.17 30.53
C ARG A 84 22.00 24.61 29.78
N LYS A 85 22.51 23.78 28.86
CA LYS A 85 23.73 24.10 28.09
C LYS A 85 23.54 25.34 27.22
N ILE A 86 22.39 25.41 26.54
CA ILE A 86 22.04 26.52 25.64
C ILE A 86 21.71 27.78 26.44
N SER A 87 20.95 27.65 27.53
CA SER A 87 20.65 28.78 28.42
C SER A 87 21.88 29.37 29.09
N ALA A 88 22.94 28.59 29.30
CA ALA A 88 24.22 29.07 29.82
C ALA A 88 25.11 29.77 28.77
N ASN A 89 24.88 29.54 27.47
CA ASN A 89 25.70 30.09 26.38
C ASN A 89 24.80 30.71 25.27
N PRO A 90 24.25 31.92 25.48
CA PRO A 90 23.28 32.53 24.55
C PRO A 90 23.86 32.95 23.19
N VAL A 91 25.19 32.97 23.03
CA VAL A 91 25.87 33.52 21.83
C VAL A 91 25.82 32.59 20.61
N ALA A 92 25.58 31.28 20.80
CA ALA A 92 25.57 30.29 19.71
C ALA A 92 24.24 30.19 18.92
N ALA A 93 23.19 30.92 19.33
CA ALA A 93 21.84 30.74 18.82
C ALA A 93 21.53 31.45 17.48
N HIS A 94 22.46 32.24 16.92
CA HIS A 94 22.19 33.19 15.83
C HIS A 94 22.98 32.90 14.54
N VAL A 95 23.02 31.66 14.06
CA VAL A 95 23.65 31.32 12.77
C VAL A 95 22.57 30.97 11.74
N ASN A 96 22.42 31.82 10.72
CA ASN A 96 21.51 31.63 9.59
C ASN A 96 21.80 30.31 8.86
N VAL A 97 20.75 29.51 8.65
CA VAL A 97 20.82 28.24 7.93
C VAL A 97 19.93 28.28 6.69
N SER A 98 20.45 27.69 5.61
CA SER A 98 19.86 27.50 4.27
C SER A 98 18.51 26.73 4.30
N PRO A 99 17.74 26.67 3.18
CA PRO A 99 16.37 26.13 3.18
C PRO A 99 16.32 24.60 2.94
N ASN A 100 17.11 23.80 3.67
CA ASN A 100 17.05 22.35 3.62
C ASN A 100 16.33 21.77 4.86
N LEU A 101 15.63 20.65 4.74
CA LEU A 101 14.88 20.04 5.87
C LEU A 101 15.82 19.72 7.04
N SER A 102 17.05 19.27 6.76
CA SER A 102 18.08 18.98 7.76
C SER A 102 18.57 20.24 8.49
N SER A 103 18.62 21.38 7.80
CA SER A 103 19.02 22.65 8.40
C SER A 103 17.88 23.31 9.19
N LEU A 104 16.62 23.08 8.79
CA LEU A 104 15.44 23.45 9.59
C LEU A 104 15.39 22.67 10.90
N VAL A 105 15.54 21.34 10.86
CA VAL A 105 15.53 20.51 12.08
C VAL A 105 16.64 20.92 13.05
N SER A 106 17.86 21.15 12.54
CA SER A 106 18.99 21.60 13.38
C SER A 106 18.85 23.03 13.91
N SER A 107 18.07 23.90 13.24
CA SER A 107 17.71 25.23 13.77
C SER A 107 16.79 25.12 14.99
N TRP A 108 15.80 24.23 14.94
CA TRP A 108 14.86 24.03 16.04
C TRP A 108 15.55 23.49 17.29
N PHE A 109 16.54 22.60 17.14
CA PHE A 109 17.33 22.06 18.27
C PHE A 109 18.40 23.01 18.81
N LYS A 110 18.61 24.19 18.22
CA LYS A 110 19.54 25.22 18.73
C LYS A 110 18.88 26.30 19.59
N SER A 111 17.56 26.43 19.53
CA SER A 111 16.83 27.42 20.32
C SER A 111 16.60 26.93 21.74
N ASP A 112 16.77 27.81 22.73
CA ASP A 112 16.49 27.56 24.14
C ASP A 112 14.98 27.35 24.40
N ARG A 113 14.13 28.13 23.73
CA ARG A 113 12.67 28.08 23.88
C ARG A 113 12.09 26.74 23.44
N THR A 114 12.60 26.14 22.37
CA THR A 114 12.10 24.85 21.86
C THR A 114 12.42 23.71 22.82
N TRP A 115 13.62 23.68 23.40
CA TRP A 115 13.99 22.70 24.43
C TRP A 115 13.13 22.81 25.69
N LEU A 116 12.77 24.04 26.09
CA LEU A 116 11.86 24.28 27.21
C LEU A 116 10.46 23.71 26.92
N TRP A 117 9.90 23.97 25.73
CA TRP A 117 8.62 23.40 25.31
C TRP A 117 8.64 21.86 25.25
N ILE A 118 9.69 21.27 24.67
CA ILE A 118 9.88 19.81 24.60
C ILE A 118 9.92 19.21 26.01
N LEU A 119 10.63 19.84 26.94
CA LEU A 119 10.73 19.40 28.33
C LEU A 119 9.36 19.44 29.03
N ILE A 120 8.60 20.53 28.91
CA ILE A 120 7.26 20.65 29.50
C ILE A 120 6.34 19.55 28.96
N VAL A 121 6.29 19.37 27.64
CA VAL A 121 5.42 18.37 27.00
C VAL A 121 5.81 16.94 27.43
N LEU A 122 7.10 16.58 27.37
CA LEU A 122 7.56 15.26 27.79
C LEU A 122 7.28 15.01 29.28
N SER A 123 7.42 16.02 30.13
CA SER A 123 7.11 15.94 31.55
C SER A 123 5.62 15.69 31.80
N ILE A 124 4.72 16.43 31.13
CA ILE A 124 3.27 16.22 31.24
C ILE A 124 2.90 14.81 30.77
N VAL A 125 3.41 14.37 29.61
CA VAL A 125 3.15 13.03 29.08
C VAL A 125 3.63 11.95 30.05
N LEU A 126 4.81 12.10 30.65
CA LEU A 126 5.34 11.18 31.65
C LEU A 126 4.43 11.10 32.89
N VAL A 127 3.97 12.24 33.42
CA VAL A 127 3.09 12.29 34.59
C VAL A 127 1.74 11.66 34.29
N VAL A 128 1.12 12.00 33.16
CA VAL A 128 -0.16 11.41 32.74
C VAL A 128 -0.03 9.90 32.53
N LEU A 129 1.04 9.44 31.86
CA LEU A 129 1.28 8.02 31.63
C LEU A 129 1.49 7.27 32.94
N LEU A 130 2.28 7.82 33.88
CA LEU A 130 2.46 7.23 35.21
C LEU A 130 1.14 7.15 35.97
N LEU A 131 0.33 8.22 35.96
CA LEU A 131 -0.97 8.23 36.61
C LEU A 131 -1.89 7.15 36.03
N VAL A 132 -1.95 7.02 34.70
CA VAL A 132 -2.72 5.98 34.01
C VAL A 132 -2.24 4.59 34.41
N VAL A 133 -0.94 4.33 34.41
CA VAL A 133 -0.36 3.02 34.80
C VAL A 133 -0.67 2.68 36.26
N LEU A 134 -0.58 3.66 37.16
CA LEU A 134 -0.89 3.47 38.59
C LEU A 134 -2.38 3.15 38.80
N VAL A 135 -3.29 3.91 38.19
CA VAL A 135 -4.75 3.70 38.30
C VAL A 135 -5.16 2.37 37.65
N LEU A 136 -4.58 2.02 36.51
CA LEU A 136 -4.93 0.81 35.77
C LEU A 136 -4.18 -0.44 36.25
N ARG A 137 -3.32 -0.38 37.28
CA ARG A 137 -2.54 -1.54 37.76
C ARG A 137 -3.38 -2.81 37.94
N LYS A 138 -4.55 -2.70 38.58
CA LYS A 138 -5.48 -3.83 38.75
C LYS A 138 -6.04 -4.33 37.42
N ARG A 139 -6.38 -3.43 36.50
CA ARG A 139 -6.87 -3.78 35.16
C ARG A 139 -5.79 -4.40 34.28
N ILE A 140 -4.53 -3.96 34.39
CA ILE A 140 -3.39 -4.53 33.67
C ILE A 140 -3.19 -6.00 34.05
N VAL A 141 -3.31 -6.36 35.34
CA VAL A 141 -3.20 -7.76 35.77
C VAL A 141 -4.32 -8.62 35.18
N ILE A 142 -5.55 -8.10 35.13
CA ILE A 142 -6.68 -8.78 34.47
C ILE A 142 -6.41 -8.94 32.98
N ALA A 143 -5.94 -7.89 32.30
CA ALA A 143 -5.59 -7.94 30.88
C ALA A 143 -4.48 -8.97 30.59
N ILE A 144 -3.45 -9.06 31.45
CA ILE A 144 -2.41 -10.10 31.32
C ILE A 144 -3.00 -11.50 31.50
N ALA A 145 -3.93 -11.68 32.43
CA ALA A 145 -4.64 -12.95 32.58
C ALA A 145 -5.47 -13.30 31.34
N LEU A 146 -6.16 -12.31 30.75
CA LEU A 146 -6.91 -12.47 29.49
C LEU A 146 -5.99 -12.84 28.32
N ILE A 147 -4.84 -12.18 28.16
CA ILE A 147 -3.85 -12.52 27.12
C ILE A 147 -3.38 -13.97 27.29
N LYS A 148 -3.12 -14.41 28.53
CA LYS A 148 -2.67 -15.77 28.83
C LYS A 148 -3.74 -16.82 28.51
N GLU A 149 -5.00 -16.56 28.85
CA GLU A 149 -6.12 -17.47 28.52
C GLU A 149 -6.48 -17.42 27.03
N GLY A 150 -6.36 -16.26 26.37
CA GLY A 150 -6.51 -16.11 24.93
C GLY A 150 -5.48 -16.94 24.15
N SER A 151 -4.21 -16.89 24.57
CA SER A 151 -3.15 -17.72 24.00
C SER A 151 -3.45 -19.23 24.16
N LYS A 152 -4.04 -19.62 25.29
CA LYS A 152 -4.47 -21.00 25.54
C LYS A 152 -5.61 -21.41 24.60
N ALA A 153 -6.58 -20.53 24.38
CA ALA A 153 -7.67 -20.75 23.44
C ALA A 153 -7.15 -20.96 22.01
N VAL A 154 -6.32 -20.04 21.51
CA VAL A 154 -5.71 -20.12 20.17
C VAL A 154 -4.91 -21.41 19.99
N SER A 155 -4.14 -21.83 21.01
CA SER A 155 -3.35 -23.07 20.95
C SER A 155 -4.20 -24.36 21.03
N ALA A 156 -5.40 -24.28 21.62
CA ALA A 156 -6.29 -25.43 21.77
C ALA A 156 -7.14 -25.67 20.50
N SER A 157 -7.42 -24.61 19.73
CA SER A 157 -8.12 -24.70 18.45
C SER A 157 -7.13 -24.75 17.30
N PHE A 158 -6.66 -25.94 16.92
CA PHE A 158 -5.74 -26.12 15.77
C PHE A 158 -6.28 -25.49 14.46
N SER A 159 -7.60 -25.46 14.31
CA SER A 159 -8.29 -24.83 13.17
C SER A 159 -8.05 -23.31 13.04
N THR A 160 -7.86 -22.57 14.15
CA THR A 160 -7.59 -21.12 14.12
C THR A 160 -6.17 -20.79 13.66
N VAL A 161 -5.26 -21.76 13.66
CA VAL A 161 -3.86 -21.59 13.20
C VAL A 161 -3.77 -21.48 11.68
N PHE A 162 -4.58 -22.25 10.96
CA PHE A 162 -4.66 -22.20 9.49
C PHE A 162 -5.67 -21.16 8.99
N PHE A 163 -6.49 -20.63 9.89
CA PHE A 163 -7.51 -19.65 9.54
C PHE A 163 -6.96 -18.40 8.84
N PRO A 164 -5.82 -17.78 9.23
CA PRO A 164 -5.28 -16.60 8.55
C PRO A 164 -5.02 -16.76 7.05
N ILE A 165 -4.84 -18.00 6.58
CA ILE A 165 -4.64 -18.30 5.14
C ILE A 165 -5.93 -18.01 4.36
N VAL A 166 -7.11 -18.27 4.94
CA VAL A 166 -8.39 -18.11 4.25
C VAL A 166 -8.71 -16.63 3.96
N PRO A 167 -8.66 -15.69 4.93
CA PRO A 167 -8.80 -14.26 4.66
C PRO A 167 -7.73 -13.74 3.70
N TRP A 168 -6.50 -14.26 3.76
CA TRP A 168 -5.43 -13.85 2.86
C TRP A 168 -5.73 -14.25 1.40
N ILE A 169 -6.16 -15.49 1.16
CA ILE A 169 -6.58 -15.94 -0.18
C ILE A 169 -7.78 -15.12 -0.67
N LEU A 170 -8.77 -14.87 0.20
CA LEU A 170 -9.95 -14.07 -0.15
C LEU A 170 -9.57 -12.62 -0.48
N GLN A 171 -8.69 -11.98 0.31
CA GLN A 171 -8.18 -10.63 0.04
C GLN A 171 -7.40 -10.59 -1.27
N ALA A 172 -6.53 -11.57 -1.53
CA ALA A 172 -5.83 -11.69 -2.81
C ALA A 172 -6.81 -11.84 -3.99
N GLY A 173 -7.85 -12.66 -3.82
CA GLY A 173 -8.93 -12.81 -4.80
C GLY A 173 -9.66 -11.49 -5.09
N VAL A 174 -9.98 -10.70 -4.06
CA VAL A 174 -10.60 -9.38 -4.19
C VAL A 174 -9.68 -8.40 -4.93
N ILE A 175 -8.38 -8.40 -4.63
CA ILE A 175 -7.39 -7.56 -5.33
C ILE A 175 -7.32 -7.94 -6.80
N VAL A 176 -7.15 -9.23 -7.11
CA VAL A 176 -7.07 -9.71 -8.51
C VAL A 176 -8.37 -9.38 -9.25
N PHE A 177 -9.53 -9.62 -8.64
CA PHE A 177 -10.83 -9.30 -9.23
C PHE A 177 -10.95 -7.80 -9.53
N SER A 178 -10.61 -6.94 -8.57
CA SER A 178 -10.66 -5.48 -8.75
C SER A 178 -9.72 -5.00 -9.84
N VAL A 179 -8.50 -5.54 -9.92
CA VAL A 179 -7.54 -5.24 -10.99
C VAL A 179 -8.08 -5.70 -12.34
N VAL A 180 -8.61 -6.91 -12.44
CA VAL A 180 -9.18 -7.43 -13.69
C VAL A 180 -10.34 -6.55 -14.17
N VAL A 181 -11.28 -6.21 -13.28
CA VAL A 181 -12.38 -5.29 -13.59
C VAL A 181 -11.84 -3.92 -14.01
N LEU A 182 -10.84 -3.38 -13.30
CA LEU A 182 -10.22 -2.10 -13.64
C LEU A 182 -9.61 -2.13 -15.05
N LEU A 183 -8.93 -3.22 -15.42
CA LEU A 183 -8.36 -3.41 -16.75
C LEU A 183 -9.45 -3.48 -17.82
N PHE A 184 -10.54 -4.21 -17.56
CA PHE A 184 -11.67 -4.28 -18.48
C PHE A 184 -12.31 -2.91 -18.67
N LEU A 185 -12.52 -2.14 -17.59
CA LEU A 185 -13.08 -0.78 -17.67
C LEU A 185 -12.17 0.17 -18.44
N ALA A 186 -10.85 0.12 -18.20
CA ALA A 186 -9.87 0.97 -18.90
C ALA A 186 -9.78 0.67 -20.40
N SER A 187 -10.17 -0.55 -20.83
CA SER A 187 -10.22 -0.93 -22.24
C SER A 187 -11.48 -0.44 -22.97
N ILE A 188 -12.48 0.11 -22.28
CA ILE A 188 -13.75 0.52 -22.89
C ILE A 188 -13.61 1.89 -23.52
N GLY A 189 -13.62 1.93 -24.85
CA GLY A 189 -13.77 3.15 -25.65
C GLY A 189 -13.26 2.96 -27.07
N ASP A 190 -13.45 3.98 -27.90
CA ASP A 190 -13.02 3.96 -29.30
C ASP A 190 -11.61 4.56 -29.43
N PRO A 191 -10.67 3.88 -30.13
CA PRO A 191 -9.33 4.41 -30.33
C PRO A 191 -9.37 5.61 -31.28
N VAL A 192 -8.81 6.75 -30.84
CA VAL A 192 -8.68 7.95 -31.66
C VAL A 192 -7.26 8.03 -32.19
N TYR A 193 -7.13 7.93 -33.51
CA TYR A 193 -5.86 8.13 -34.20
C TYR A 193 -5.80 9.54 -34.78
N ARG A 194 -4.64 10.17 -34.69
CA ARG A 194 -4.37 11.49 -35.26
C ARG A 194 -3.18 11.46 -36.19
N VAL A 195 -3.26 12.28 -37.23
CA VAL A 195 -2.17 12.45 -38.19
C VAL A 195 -1.03 13.21 -37.52
N SER A 196 0.16 12.63 -37.55
CA SER A 196 1.40 13.26 -37.06
C SER A 196 2.48 13.21 -38.14
N GLY A 197 3.22 14.30 -38.31
CA GLY A 197 4.41 14.36 -39.18
C GLY A 197 4.17 14.87 -40.61
N LEU A 198 2.96 15.33 -40.94
CA LEU A 198 2.63 15.93 -42.24
C LEU A 198 3.33 17.27 -42.47
N ASN A 199 3.50 18.08 -41.41
CA ASN A 199 4.18 19.39 -41.53
C ASN A 199 5.70 19.25 -41.76
N SER A 200 6.30 18.17 -41.22
CA SER A 200 7.74 17.92 -41.34
C SER A 200 8.13 17.40 -42.73
N SER A 201 7.20 16.75 -43.44
CA SER A 201 7.50 16.07 -44.71
C SER A 201 6.69 16.62 -45.86
N LYS A 202 7.28 17.59 -46.59
CA LYS A 202 6.72 18.17 -47.82
C LYS A 202 6.56 17.15 -48.98
N ALA A 203 7.13 15.96 -48.84
CA ALA A 203 7.10 14.88 -49.82
C ALA A 203 5.83 14.01 -49.73
N CYS A 204 5.14 14.00 -48.59
CA CYS A 204 3.92 13.22 -48.38
C CYS A 204 2.71 14.08 -48.74
N VAL A 205 1.92 13.65 -49.72
CA VAL A 205 0.71 14.36 -50.16
C VAL A 205 -0.51 13.45 -50.02
N CYS A 206 -1.54 13.95 -49.35
CA CYS A 206 -2.80 13.26 -49.13
C CYS A 206 -3.89 13.78 -50.07
N SER A 207 -4.54 12.89 -50.81
CA SER A 207 -5.61 13.25 -51.77
C SER A 207 -6.87 13.82 -51.09
N ASN A 208 -7.08 13.48 -49.81
CA ASN A 208 -8.24 13.93 -49.02
C ASN A 208 -8.02 15.26 -48.30
N GLY A 209 -6.84 15.89 -48.46
CA GLY A 209 -6.54 17.18 -47.81
C GLY A 209 -6.35 17.10 -46.29
N TYR A 210 -5.94 15.95 -45.75
CA TYR A 210 -5.60 15.81 -44.33
C TYR A 210 -4.55 16.83 -43.90
N THR A 211 -4.73 17.42 -42.72
CA THR A 211 -3.78 18.33 -42.09
C THR A 211 -3.20 17.74 -40.80
N GLU A 212 -2.14 18.36 -40.30
CA GLU A 212 -1.48 17.95 -39.05
C GLU A 212 -2.48 17.97 -37.89
N GLY A 213 -2.60 16.85 -37.16
CA GLY A 213 -3.49 16.73 -36.02
C GLY A 213 -4.94 16.40 -36.34
N ASP A 214 -5.31 16.15 -37.60
CA ASP A 214 -6.65 15.67 -37.94
C ASP A 214 -6.89 14.23 -37.47
N ILE A 215 -8.15 13.91 -37.16
CA ILE A 215 -8.58 12.55 -36.83
C ILE A 215 -8.56 11.71 -38.10
N CYS A 216 -7.89 10.57 -38.07
CA CYS A 216 -7.70 9.70 -39.23
C CYS A 216 -8.01 8.24 -38.89
N ASP A 217 -8.34 7.47 -39.92
CA ASP A 217 -8.32 6.00 -39.87
C ASP A 217 -7.01 5.52 -40.53
N PRO A 218 -6.20 4.66 -39.89
CA PRO A 218 -4.95 4.17 -40.46
C PRO A 218 -5.14 3.45 -41.81
N GLY A 219 -6.28 2.79 -42.05
CA GLY A 219 -6.58 2.16 -43.34
C GLY A 219 -6.73 3.20 -44.46
N VAL A 220 -7.57 4.21 -44.22
CA VAL A 220 -7.85 5.29 -45.19
C VAL A 220 -6.62 6.16 -45.41
N PHE A 221 -5.88 6.47 -44.34
CA PHE A 221 -4.64 7.26 -44.42
C PHE A 221 -3.62 6.58 -45.34
N ASN A 222 -3.46 5.27 -45.20
CA ASN A 222 -2.49 4.52 -45.97
C ASN A 222 -2.87 4.36 -47.45
N GLU A 223 -4.15 4.43 -47.79
CA GLU A 223 -4.61 4.39 -49.19
C GLU A 223 -4.51 5.76 -49.87
N GLN A 224 -4.76 6.83 -49.10
CA GLN A 224 -5.00 8.19 -49.62
C GLN A 224 -3.80 9.13 -49.50
N CYS A 225 -2.81 8.79 -48.67
CA CYS A 225 -1.56 9.54 -48.53
C CYS A 225 -0.40 8.77 -49.16
N ARG A 226 0.32 9.41 -50.08
CA ARG A 226 1.48 8.81 -50.76
C ARG A 226 2.67 9.75 -50.77
N ASP A 227 3.84 9.15 -50.79
CA ASP A 227 5.10 9.87 -50.98
C ASP A 227 5.34 10.12 -52.48
N VAL A 228 5.53 11.38 -52.87
CA VAL A 228 5.70 11.80 -54.26
C VAL A 228 7.15 11.63 -54.73
N THR A 229 8.10 11.40 -53.82
CA THR A 229 9.53 11.33 -54.14
C THR A 229 10.01 9.93 -54.56
N VAL A 230 9.24 8.88 -54.24
CA VAL A 230 9.60 7.48 -54.54
C VAL A 230 8.93 7.06 -55.86
N GLY A 231 9.71 7.07 -56.96
CA GLY A 231 9.24 6.79 -58.32
C GLY A 231 8.85 5.34 -58.65
N THR A 232 8.70 4.46 -57.65
CA THR A 232 8.23 3.08 -57.84
C THR A 232 6.83 2.91 -57.26
N PHE A 233 5.90 2.51 -58.12
CA PHE A 233 4.44 2.55 -57.88
C PHE A 233 3.97 1.61 -56.74
N GLU A 234 4.80 0.69 -56.26
CA GLU A 234 4.43 -0.36 -55.32
C GLU A 234 4.79 -0.10 -53.84
N GLN A 235 5.56 0.95 -53.51
CA GLN A 235 5.99 1.24 -52.12
C GLN A 235 5.93 2.74 -51.71
N ALA A 236 5.08 3.55 -52.32
CA ALA A 236 4.96 4.98 -52.01
C ALA A 236 4.18 5.28 -50.71
N ARG A 237 4.50 4.62 -49.59
CA ARG A 237 3.96 4.95 -48.25
C ARG A 237 4.77 6.09 -47.65
N CYS A 238 4.10 7.03 -46.97
CA CYS A 238 4.79 8.10 -46.27
C CYS A 238 5.60 7.53 -45.09
N VAL A 239 6.91 7.78 -45.08
CA VAL A 239 7.84 7.24 -44.07
C VAL A 239 7.83 8.08 -42.79
N ASP A 240 7.72 9.39 -42.96
CA ASP A 240 7.80 10.35 -41.85
C ASP A 240 6.45 10.73 -41.24
N ALA A 241 5.36 10.42 -41.94
CA ALA A 241 4.03 10.83 -41.55
C ALA A 241 3.08 9.63 -41.46
N ALA A 242 2.43 9.49 -40.33
CA ALA A 242 1.56 8.36 -40.03
C ALA A 242 0.36 8.77 -39.18
N CYS A 243 -0.71 7.99 -39.29
CA CYS A 243 -1.86 8.07 -38.40
C CYS A 243 -1.49 7.36 -37.08
N HIS A 244 -1.09 8.13 -36.06
CA HIS A 244 -0.63 7.60 -34.77
C HIS A 244 -1.78 7.50 -33.77
N PHE A 245 -1.79 6.42 -32.99
CA PHE A 245 -2.73 6.27 -31.88
C PHE A 245 -2.44 7.33 -30.81
N GLN A 246 -3.42 8.16 -30.46
CA GLN A 246 -3.20 9.20 -29.47
C GLN A 246 -3.83 8.85 -28.13
N ASN A 247 -5.14 8.61 -28.11
CA ASN A 247 -5.90 8.35 -26.89
C ASN A 247 -7.13 7.49 -27.21
N VAL A 248 -7.71 6.84 -26.20
CA VAL A 248 -9.04 6.22 -26.30
C VAL A 248 -10.10 7.23 -25.88
N ASN A 249 -11.10 7.46 -26.73
CA ASN A 249 -12.26 8.26 -26.38
C ASN A 249 -13.20 7.41 -25.51
N THR A 250 -13.11 7.59 -24.20
CA THR A 250 -13.93 6.86 -23.23
C THR A 250 -15.20 7.65 -22.89
N PRO A 251 -16.39 7.04 -22.89
CA PRO A 251 -17.61 7.74 -22.53
C PRO A 251 -17.62 8.05 -21.02
N THR A 252 -18.21 9.19 -20.64
CA THR A 252 -18.19 9.72 -19.26
C THR A 252 -18.76 8.75 -18.21
N ILE A 253 -19.64 7.83 -18.61
CA ILE A 253 -20.20 6.75 -17.77
C ILE A 253 -19.11 5.78 -17.25
N VAL A 254 -18.02 5.58 -17.98
CA VAL A 254 -16.92 4.68 -17.59
C VAL A 254 -16.21 5.21 -16.35
N GLY A 255 -16.11 6.54 -16.21
CA GLY A 255 -15.61 7.19 -14.99
C GLY A 255 -16.42 6.84 -13.75
N TYR A 256 -17.75 6.74 -13.86
CA TYR A 256 -18.61 6.29 -12.75
C TYR A 256 -18.33 4.84 -12.39
N PHE A 257 -18.17 3.95 -13.39
CA PHE A 257 -17.83 2.55 -13.12
C PHE A 257 -16.45 2.39 -12.48
N HIS A 258 -15.46 3.22 -12.81
CA HIS A 258 -14.17 3.24 -12.11
C HIS A 258 -14.34 3.58 -10.63
N ALA A 259 -15.16 4.59 -10.30
CA ALA A 259 -15.46 4.94 -8.92
C ALA A 259 -16.18 3.81 -8.17
N VAL A 260 -17.14 3.15 -8.81
CA VAL A 260 -17.84 1.97 -8.26
C VAL A 260 -16.87 0.82 -8.01
N ASN A 261 -15.93 0.54 -8.92
CA ASN A 261 -14.93 -0.50 -8.74
C ASN A 261 -14.00 -0.22 -7.55
N VAL A 262 -13.55 1.03 -7.38
CA VAL A 262 -12.73 1.43 -6.23
C VAL A 262 -13.51 1.33 -4.92
N LEU A 263 -14.76 1.81 -4.89
CA LEU A 263 -15.63 1.68 -3.72
C LEU A 263 -15.90 0.21 -3.37
N GLY A 264 -16.20 -0.60 -4.38
CA GLY A 264 -16.41 -2.04 -4.24
C GLY A 264 -15.16 -2.76 -3.74
N PHE A 265 -13.98 -2.36 -4.20
CA PHE A 265 -12.71 -2.88 -3.70
C PHE A 265 -12.53 -2.63 -2.21
N PHE A 266 -12.66 -1.39 -1.75
CA PHE A 266 -12.55 -1.06 -0.33
C PHE A 266 -13.62 -1.78 0.50
N TRP A 267 -14.85 -1.83 0.00
CA TRP A 267 -15.95 -2.53 0.66
C TRP A 267 -15.66 -4.03 0.82
N CYS A 268 -15.21 -4.70 -0.25
CA CYS A 268 -14.87 -6.13 -0.20
C CYS A 268 -13.68 -6.42 0.72
N VAL A 269 -12.64 -5.58 0.72
CA VAL A 269 -11.49 -5.75 1.63
C VAL A 269 -11.94 -5.60 3.08
N CYS A 270 -12.75 -4.58 3.39
CA CYS A 270 -13.33 -4.42 4.73
C CYS A 270 -14.25 -5.59 5.11
N PHE A 271 -15.06 -6.07 4.16
CA PHE A 271 -15.95 -7.22 4.37
C PHE A 271 -15.17 -8.49 4.70
N VAL A 272 -14.10 -8.80 3.97
CA VAL A 272 -13.27 -10.00 4.25
C VAL A 272 -12.60 -9.88 5.62
N SER A 273 -12.12 -8.69 6.00
CA SER A 273 -11.54 -8.46 7.33
C SER A 273 -12.58 -8.64 8.43
N ALA A 274 -13.76 -8.05 8.29
CA ALA A 274 -14.87 -8.21 9.25
C ALA A 274 -15.33 -9.67 9.37
N PHE A 275 -15.42 -10.39 8.24
CA PHE A 275 -15.71 -11.81 8.22
C PHE A 275 -14.66 -12.62 9.00
N SER A 276 -13.37 -12.29 8.84
CA SER A 276 -12.31 -12.96 9.57
C SER A 276 -12.40 -12.77 11.08
N GLU A 277 -12.72 -11.55 11.52
CA GLU A 277 -12.89 -11.24 12.95
C GLU A 277 -14.12 -11.94 13.53
N MET A 278 -15.23 -11.96 12.78
CA MET A 278 -16.47 -12.65 13.16
C MET A 278 -16.24 -14.15 13.37
N VAL A 279 -15.54 -14.82 12.45
CA VAL A 279 -15.26 -16.25 12.56
C VAL A 279 -14.33 -16.54 13.74
N LEU A 280 -13.31 -15.72 13.98
CA LEU A 280 -12.45 -15.86 15.16
C LEU A 280 -13.25 -15.65 16.46
N ALA A 281 -14.09 -14.62 16.53
CA ALA A 281 -14.96 -14.37 17.68
C ALA A 281 -15.86 -15.56 17.98
N PHE A 282 -16.45 -16.18 16.96
CA PHE A 282 -17.26 -17.39 17.10
C PHE A 282 -16.46 -18.57 17.66
N THR A 283 -15.23 -18.80 17.18
CA THR A 283 -14.38 -19.88 17.70
C THR A 283 -14.00 -19.68 19.16
N PHE A 284 -13.64 -18.45 19.56
CA PHE A 284 -13.29 -18.16 20.96
C PHE A 284 -14.50 -18.23 21.88
N ALA A 285 -15.68 -17.79 21.42
CA ALA A 285 -16.93 -17.96 22.16
C ALA A 285 -17.22 -19.45 22.40
N THR A 286 -17.14 -20.26 21.35
CA THR A 286 -17.37 -21.73 21.45
C THR A 286 -16.37 -22.39 22.39
N TRP A 287 -15.09 -22.01 22.32
CA TRP A 287 -14.07 -22.49 23.23
C TRP A 287 -14.33 -22.08 24.68
N TYR A 288 -14.77 -20.84 24.91
CA TYR A 288 -15.06 -20.30 26.24
C TYR A 288 -16.21 -21.09 26.92
N TRP A 289 -17.33 -21.27 26.21
CA TRP A 289 -18.53 -21.93 26.74
C TRP A 289 -18.43 -23.46 26.83
N THR A 290 -17.50 -24.08 26.12
CA THR A 290 -17.26 -25.53 26.24
C THR A 290 -16.46 -25.82 27.52
N ARG A 291 -17.13 -26.29 28.59
CA ARG A 291 -16.47 -26.61 29.87
C ARG A 291 -15.48 -27.79 29.78
N PRO A 292 -15.86 -28.99 29.28
CA PRO A 292 -14.91 -30.07 29.07
C PRO A 292 -14.06 -29.79 27.83
N LYS A 293 -12.83 -29.28 28.03
CA LYS A 293 -11.92 -28.94 26.93
C LYS A 293 -11.51 -30.13 26.05
N ALA A 294 -11.66 -31.37 26.56
CA ALA A 294 -11.46 -32.60 25.80
C ALA A 294 -12.57 -32.90 24.76
N ARG A 295 -13.74 -32.23 24.84
CA ARG A 295 -14.84 -32.37 23.88
C ARG A 295 -14.82 -31.33 22.76
N LEU A 296 -13.77 -30.53 22.66
CA LEU A 296 -13.62 -29.58 21.55
C LEU A 296 -13.42 -30.36 20.24
N PRO A 297 -14.32 -30.23 19.26
CA PRO A 297 -14.12 -30.87 17.96
C PRO A 297 -12.92 -30.25 17.25
N PHE A 298 -12.17 -31.07 16.49
CA PHE A 298 -10.97 -30.62 15.77
C PHE A 298 -11.26 -29.47 14.77
N PHE A 299 -12.47 -29.46 14.18
CA PHE A 299 -12.97 -28.37 13.34
C PHE A 299 -14.15 -27.64 14.02
N VAL A 300 -13.83 -26.57 14.75
CA VAL A 300 -14.83 -25.66 15.33
C VAL A 300 -15.38 -24.69 14.28
N LEU A 301 -14.62 -24.43 13.20
CA LEU A 301 -14.96 -23.46 12.16
C LEU A 301 -16.16 -23.84 11.26
N THR A 302 -16.57 -25.11 11.22
CA THR A 302 -17.56 -25.62 10.25
C THR A 302 -18.92 -25.98 10.84
N ARG A 303 -19.11 -25.90 12.17
CA ARG A 303 -20.43 -26.03 12.80
C ARG A 303 -21.06 -24.65 12.96
N GLY A 304 -21.67 -24.18 11.88
CA GLY A 304 -22.79 -23.23 11.92
C GLY A 304 -24.09 -24.00 11.99
#